data_AF-A0A914H2M4-F1
#
_entry.id   AF-A0A914H2M4-F1
#
_cell.length_a   1.000
_cell.length_b   1.000
_cell.length_c   1.000
_cell.angle_alpha   90.00
_cell.angle_beta   90.00
_cell.angle_gamma   90.00
#
_symmetry.space_group_name_H-M   'P 1'
#
loop_
_entity.id
_entity.type
_entity.pdbx_description
1 polymer ?
#
loop_
_entity_poly.entity_id
_entity_poly.type
_entity_poly.pdbx_seq_one_letter_code
_entity_poly.pdbx_strand_id
1 'polypeptide(L)'
;MSTEKELSSGSDDPIDANEFTSEETFYSTPAQRSVKEIIEADCNDDSLRKYKEQLLGANASGSVLVEPDNPKNVILKRISLVSGDQTKHSMNLPAKGDVIFSIKEGCSYRIRFEFVVQREIVSGLKYAHKLSRLGVGVTKEVYMLGSYGPRPEPYTYETPPEEAPSGMLSRGKYRVHSLITDDDKHNWLDWSWYIEIAKSW
;
A
#
# COMPACT_ATOMS: atom_id res chain seq x y z
N MET A 1 26.00 -29.32 -28.48
CA MET A 1 25.67 -29.31 -27.04
C MET A 1 25.88 -27.90 -26.55
N SER A 2 24.83 -27.10 -26.59
CA SER A 2 24.87 -25.69 -26.18
C SER A 2 24.41 -25.65 -24.72
N THR A 3 25.31 -25.25 -23.83
CA THR A 3 25.03 -25.08 -22.42
C THR A 3 24.10 -23.88 -22.25
N GLU A 4 22.83 -24.15 -21.93
CA GLU A 4 21.91 -23.16 -21.39
C GLU A 4 22.52 -22.60 -20.10
N LYS A 5 22.81 -21.30 -20.11
CA LYS A 5 23.25 -20.57 -18.94
C LYS A 5 21.97 -20.27 -18.16
N GLU A 6 21.70 -21.06 -17.13
CA GLU A 6 20.65 -20.77 -16.15
C GLU A 6 20.79 -19.32 -15.69
N LEU A 7 19.78 -18.51 -15.98
CA LEU A 7 19.63 -17.19 -15.39
C LEU A 7 19.41 -17.40 -13.88
N SER A 8 20.47 -17.17 -13.11
CA SER A 8 20.45 -17.01 -11.66
C SER A 8 19.20 -16.22 -11.24
N SER A 9 18.32 -16.87 -10.48
CA SER A 9 17.20 -16.27 -9.76
C SER A 9 17.72 -15.09 -8.93
N GLY A 10 17.43 -13.86 -9.38
CA GLY A 10 17.62 -12.67 -8.55
C GLY A 10 16.78 -12.84 -7.29
N SER A 11 17.36 -12.58 -6.13
CA SER A 11 16.78 -12.94 -4.85
C SER A 11 15.37 -12.36 -4.67
N ASP A 12 14.40 -13.27 -4.55
CA ASP A 12 13.05 -13.00 -4.04
C ASP A 12 13.12 -12.79 -2.51
N ASP A 13 14.00 -11.90 -2.05
CA ASP A 13 14.09 -11.62 -0.63
C ASP A 13 12.79 -10.94 -0.19
N PRO A 14 11.97 -11.59 0.66
CA PRO A 14 10.73 -10.99 1.12
C PRO A 14 11.04 -9.65 1.78
N ILE A 15 10.15 -8.68 1.56
CA ILE A 15 10.19 -7.45 2.33
C ILE A 15 9.82 -7.82 3.78
N ASP A 16 10.82 -7.85 4.67
CA ASP A 16 10.53 -7.86 6.10
C ASP A 16 9.92 -6.51 6.48
N ALA A 17 8.73 -6.51 7.08
CA ALA A 17 8.08 -5.30 7.59
C ALA A 17 8.99 -4.53 8.57
N ASN A 18 9.89 -5.22 9.28
CA ASN A 18 10.89 -4.61 10.17
C ASN A 18 11.97 -3.83 9.42
N GLU A 19 12.24 -4.18 8.16
CA GLU A 19 13.27 -3.50 7.38
C GLU A 19 12.85 -2.06 7.03
N PHE A 20 11.59 -1.70 7.24
CA PHE A 20 10.96 -0.44 6.83
C PHE A 20 10.52 0.44 8.00
N THR A 21 10.73 0.00 9.24
CA THR A 21 10.59 0.86 10.42
C THR A 21 11.85 1.71 10.55
N SER A 22 11.75 3.02 10.35
CA SER A 22 12.86 3.95 10.56
C SER A 22 13.34 3.90 12.02
N GLU A 23 14.64 3.70 12.22
CA GLU A 23 15.27 3.53 13.55
C GLU A 23 15.25 4.81 14.43
N GLU A 24 14.70 5.92 13.95
CA GLU A 24 14.70 7.21 14.65
C GLU A 24 13.33 7.90 14.66
N THR A 25 12.29 7.22 15.13
CA THR A 25 11.05 7.91 15.51
C THR A 25 10.76 7.68 16.98
N PHE A 26 10.69 8.75 17.77
CA PHE A 26 10.18 8.74 19.15
C PHE A 26 8.67 8.41 19.22
N TYR A 27 8.10 7.90 18.13
CA TYR A 27 6.70 7.51 18.03
C TYR A 27 6.53 6.14 18.66
N SER A 28 5.72 6.08 19.72
CA SER A 28 5.27 4.82 20.30
C SER A 28 3.94 4.42 19.68
N THR A 29 3.86 3.20 19.16
CA THR A 29 2.63 2.65 18.59
C THR A 29 1.51 2.68 19.64
N PRO A 30 0.28 3.07 19.29
CA PRO A 30 -0.82 3.10 20.23
C PRO A 30 -1.13 1.68 20.73
N ALA A 31 -1.66 1.58 21.95
CA ALA A 31 -2.14 0.30 22.46
C ALA A 31 -3.35 -0.17 21.64
N GLN A 32 -3.34 -1.45 21.25
CA GLN A 32 -4.46 -2.04 20.53
C GLN A 32 -5.75 -1.96 21.36
N ARG A 33 -6.82 -1.46 20.73
CA ARG A 33 -8.17 -1.43 21.27
C ARG A 33 -9.15 -1.69 20.15
N SER A 34 -10.17 -2.49 20.43
CA SER A 34 -11.23 -2.76 19.47
C SER A 34 -12.13 -1.53 19.27
N VAL A 35 -12.76 -1.45 18.10
CA VAL A 35 -13.78 -0.44 17.80
C VAL A 35 -14.89 -0.46 18.86
N LYS A 36 -15.30 -1.67 19.28
CA LYS A 36 -16.32 -1.85 20.32
C LYS A 36 -15.90 -1.23 21.65
N GLU A 37 -14.70 -1.54 22.14
CA GLU A 37 -14.19 -0.97 23.39
C GLU A 37 -14.05 0.55 23.30
N ILE A 38 -13.65 1.09 22.15
CA ILE A 38 -13.54 2.53 21.92
C ILE A 38 -14.91 3.21 22.04
N ILE A 39 -15.97 2.56 21.57
CA ILE A 39 -17.34 3.11 21.61
C ILE A 39 -17.98 2.97 23.00
N GLU A 40 -17.76 1.83 23.66
CA GLU A 40 -18.27 1.59 25.02
C GLU A 40 -17.57 2.48 26.05
N ALA A 41 -16.29 2.81 25.81
CA ALA A 41 -15.60 3.82 26.60
C ALA A 41 -16.32 5.16 26.50
N ASP A 42 -16.48 5.84 27.64
CA ASP A 42 -17.03 7.20 27.71
C ASP A 42 -18.45 7.33 27.11
N CYS A 43 -19.24 6.27 27.11
CA CYS A 43 -20.59 6.26 26.53
C CYS A 43 -21.55 7.29 27.18
N ASN A 44 -21.24 7.72 28.41
CA ASN A 44 -21.98 8.75 29.14
C ASN A 44 -21.53 10.19 28.81
N ASP A 45 -20.48 10.38 27.99
CA ASP A 45 -20.02 11.69 27.54
C ASP A 45 -20.54 11.98 26.13
N ASP A 46 -21.49 12.92 26.05
CA ASP A 46 -22.12 13.32 24.79
C ASP A 46 -21.14 13.89 23.76
N SER A 47 -20.08 14.56 24.21
CA SER A 47 -19.09 15.16 23.31
C SER A 47 -18.19 14.11 22.68
N LEU A 48 -17.72 13.15 23.49
CA LEU A 48 -16.89 12.04 23.02
C LEU A 48 -17.68 11.07 22.16
N ARG A 49 -18.96 10.83 22.49
CA ARG A 49 -19.86 10.03 21.66
C ARG A 49 -20.03 10.62 20.26
N LYS A 50 -20.35 11.93 20.16
CA LYS A 50 -20.46 12.63 18.87
C LYS A 50 -19.15 12.64 18.09
N TYR A 51 -18.02 12.80 18.77
CA TYR A 51 -16.70 12.74 18.14
C TYR A 51 -16.41 11.36 17.53
N LYS A 52 -16.68 10.28 18.27
CA LYS A 52 -16.53 8.89 17.80
C LYS A 52 -17.47 8.60 16.64
N GLU A 53 -18.72 9.05 16.72
CA GLU A 53 -19.70 8.96 15.62
C GLU A 53 -19.23 9.70 14.35
N GLN A 54 -18.58 10.87 14.49
CA GLN A 54 -18.07 11.60 13.34
C GLN A 54 -16.89 10.88 12.66
N LEU A 55 -16.03 10.20 13.42
CA LEU A 55 -14.88 9.48 12.89
C LEU A 55 -15.24 8.11 12.31
N LEU A 56 -16.11 7.36 12.99
CA LEU A 56 -16.48 5.99 12.63
C LEU A 56 -17.77 5.93 11.80
N GLY A 57 -18.53 7.03 11.74
CA GLY A 57 -19.83 7.09 11.08
C GLY A 57 -20.88 6.22 11.76
N ALA A 58 -21.95 5.91 11.02
CA ALA A 58 -22.98 4.95 11.44
C ALA A 58 -22.45 3.52 11.64
N ASN A 59 -21.21 3.26 11.20
CA ASN A 59 -20.52 1.98 11.34
C ASN A 59 -19.94 1.74 12.73
N ALA A 60 -20.10 2.69 13.65
CA ALA A 60 -19.78 2.50 15.06
C ALA A 60 -20.53 1.28 15.65
N SER A 61 -21.78 1.04 15.24
CA SER A 61 -22.65 0.05 15.91
C SER A 61 -22.56 -1.38 15.35
N GLY A 62 -21.71 -1.66 14.36
CA GLY A 62 -21.64 -2.98 13.74
C GLY A 62 -20.29 -3.25 13.08
N SER A 63 -19.82 -4.49 13.15
CA SER A 63 -18.62 -4.95 12.44
C SER A 63 -18.86 -4.80 10.93
N VAL A 64 -18.32 -3.75 10.32
CA VAL A 64 -18.35 -3.62 8.86
C VAL A 64 -17.66 -4.84 8.27
N LEU A 65 -18.37 -5.57 7.41
CA LEU A 65 -17.85 -6.73 6.70
C LEU A 65 -18.16 -6.54 5.22
N VAL A 66 -17.11 -6.32 4.42
CA VAL A 66 -17.21 -6.12 2.97
C VAL A 66 -16.83 -7.41 2.24
N GLU A 67 -15.81 -8.11 2.73
CA GLU A 67 -15.46 -9.45 2.31
C GLU A 67 -15.46 -10.38 3.53
N PRO A 68 -16.62 -11.01 3.85
CA PRO A 68 -16.77 -11.86 5.03
C PRO A 68 -15.75 -13.00 5.08
N ASP A 69 -15.45 -13.60 3.92
CA ASP A 69 -14.55 -14.74 3.79
C ASP A 69 -13.06 -14.35 3.82
N ASN A 70 -12.75 -13.06 3.69
CA ASN A 70 -11.37 -12.58 3.74
C ASN A 70 -10.97 -12.32 5.20
N PRO A 71 -10.04 -13.08 5.78
CA PRO A 71 -9.66 -12.91 7.19
C PRO A 71 -8.95 -11.58 7.47
N LYS A 72 -8.47 -10.88 6.43
CA LYS A 72 -7.72 -9.63 6.57
C LYS A 72 -8.64 -8.45 6.89
N ASN A 73 -8.14 -7.56 7.74
CA ASN A 73 -8.78 -6.30 8.13
C ASN A 73 -8.69 -5.27 7.00
N VAL A 74 -7.52 -5.18 6.37
CA VAL A 74 -7.24 -4.30 5.22
C VAL A 74 -7.21 -5.13 3.95
N ILE A 75 -7.96 -4.68 2.95
CA ILE A 75 -8.06 -5.34 1.64
C ILE A 75 -7.76 -4.30 0.56
N LEU A 76 -6.56 -4.38 -0.01
CA LEU A 76 -6.19 -3.55 -1.15
C LEU A 76 -6.88 -4.08 -2.41
N LYS A 77 -7.70 -3.25 -3.04
CA LYS A 77 -8.55 -3.61 -4.19
C LYS A 77 -7.90 -3.27 -5.52
N ARG A 78 -7.24 -2.12 -5.60
CA ARG A 78 -6.64 -1.61 -6.83
C ARG A 78 -5.46 -0.71 -6.54
N ILE A 79 -4.47 -0.75 -7.41
CA ILE A 79 -3.52 0.35 -7.57
C ILE A 79 -3.64 0.94 -8.97
N SER A 80 -3.41 2.24 -9.08
CA SER A 80 -3.40 2.97 -10.34
C SER A 80 -2.21 3.90 -10.44
N LEU A 81 -1.60 3.96 -11.62
CA LEU A 81 -0.62 4.97 -11.94
C LEU A 81 -1.33 6.18 -12.56
N VAL A 82 -1.19 7.32 -11.90
CA VAL A 82 -1.84 8.58 -12.29
C VAL A 82 -0.76 9.56 -12.73
N SER A 83 -0.94 10.23 -13.87
CA SER A 83 -0.05 11.31 -14.33
C SER A 83 -0.90 12.49 -14.76
N GLY A 84 -0.65 13.66 -14.15
CA GLY A 84 -1.63 14.75 -14.13
C GLY A 84 -2.93 14.28 -13.49
N ASP A 85 -4.05 14.52 -14.17
CA ASP A 85 -5.38 14.06 -13.73
C ASP A 85 -5.82 12.74 -14.40
N GLN A 86 -4.95 12.13 -15.21
CA GLN A 86 -5.29 10.93 -15.99
C GLN A 86 -4.71 9.67 -15.34
N THR A 87 -5.57 8.68 -15.13
CA THR A 87 -5.12 7.31 -14.86
C THR A 87 -4.54 6.69 -16.12
N LYS A 88 -3.26 6.34 -16.09
CA LYS A 88 -2.53 5.74 -17.21
C LYS A 88 -2.60 4.23 -17.18
N HIS A 89 -2.41 3.64 -16.00
CA HIS A 89 -2.51 2.21 -15.77
C HIS A 89 -3.27 1.92 -14.48
N SER A 90 -3.87 0.74 -14.41
CA SER A 90 -4.47 0.24 -13.19
C SER A 90 -4.42 -1.28 -13.14
N MET A 91 -4.39 -1.84 -11.93
CA MET A 91 -4.50 -3.28 -11.74
C MET A 91 -5.31 -3.59 -10.48
N ASN A 92 -6.25 -4.52 -10.61
CA ASN A 92 -6.98 -5.04 -9.47
C ASN A 92 -6.09 -6.02 -8.68
N LEU A 93 -6.29 -6.07 -7.37
CA LEU A 93 -5.51 -6.88 -6.45
C LEU A 93 -6.40 -7.89 -5.71
N PRO A 94 -5.87 -9.09 -5.38
CA PRO A 94 -4.53 -9.58 -5.73
C PRO A 94 -4.37 -9.78 -7.25
N ALA A 95 -3.20 -9.43 -7.78
CA ALA A 95 -2.94 -9.46 -9.22
C ALA A 95 -2.82 -10.91 -9.73
N LYS A 96 -3.23 -11.13 -10.98
CA LYS A 96 -3.05 -12.41 -11.67
C LYS A 96 -1.93 -12.27 -12.70
N GLY A 97 -0.78 -12.88 -12.42
CA GLY A 97 0.39 -12.84 -13.30
C GLY A 97 1.16 -11.51 -13.23
N ASP A 98 2.17 -11.40 -14.09
CA ASP A 98 3.06 -10.24 -14.15
C ASP A 98 2.38 -9.06 -14.84
N VAL A 99 2.18 -7.97 -14.10
CA VAL A 99 1.64 -6.71 -14.61
C VAL A 99 2.77 -5.71 -14.83
N ILE A 100 2.73 -4.96 -15.94
CA ILE A 100 3.71 -3.94 -16.30
C ILE A 100 2.99 -2.60 -16.48
N PHE A 101 3.46 -1.55 -15.81
CA PHE A 101 3.04 -0.16 -16.06
C PHE A 101 4.14 0.57 -16.83
N SER A 102 3.81 1.09 -18.00
CA SER A 102 4.72 1.90 -18.80
C SER A 102 4.70 3.33 -18.30
N ILE A 103 5.87 3.92 -18.08
CA ILE A 103 6.03 5.27 -17.59
C ILE A 103 6.91 6.05 -18.55
N LYS A 104 6.42 7.20 -18.99
CA LYS A 104 7.23 8.15 -19.75
C LYS A 104 8.33 8.72 -18.85
N GLU A 105 9.58 8.65 -19.29
CA GLU A 105 10.70 9.25 -18.59
C GLU A 105 10.49 10.76 -18.33
N GLY A 106 10.93 11.26 -17.17
CA GLY A 106 10.76 12.64 -16.76
C GLY A 106 9.31 13.08 -16.54
N CYS A 107 8.33 12.16 -16.57
CA CYS A 107 6.96 12.51 -16.23
C CYS A 107 6.77 12.54 -14.71
N SER A 108 5.89 13.43 -14.24
CA SER A 108 5.39 13.37 -12.88
C SER A 108 4.24 12.36 -12.79
N TYR A 109 4.29 11.49 -11.79
CA TYR A 109 3.27 10.49 -11.52
C TYR A 109 2.97 10.35 -10.02
N ARG A 110 1.84 9.72 -9.73
CA ARG A 110 1.41 9.30 -8.38
C ARG A 110 0.93 7.87 -8.46
N ILE A 111 1.07 7.15 -7.36
CA ILE A 111 0.39 5.86 -7.18
C ILE A 111 -0.85 6.10 -6.34
N ARG A 112 -2.01 5.73 -6.90
CA ARG A 112 -3.30 5.76 -6.22
C ARG A 112 -3.63 4.37 -5.71
N PHE A 113 -3.96 4.25 -4.43
CA PHE A 113 -4.43 3.02 -3.79
C PHE A 113 -5.93 3.13 -3.55
N GLU A 114 -6.67 2.07 -3.88
CA GLU A 114 -8.07 1.88 -3.48
C GLU A 114 -8.15 0.66 -2.56
N PHE A 115 -8.55 0.83 -1.31
CA PHE A 115 -8.58 -0.24 -0.32
C PHE A 115 -9.79 -0.13 0.60
N VAL A 116 -10.16 -1.24 1.22
CA VAL A 116 -11.24 -1.33 2.19
C VAL A 116 -10.66 -1.71 3.54
N VAL A 117 -11.20 -1.10 4.60
CA VAL A 117 -10.96 -1.51 5.99
C VAL A 117 -12.28 -2.07 6.52
N GLN A 118 -12.24 -3.30 7.00
CA GLN A 118 -13.38 -3.99 7.61
C GLN A 118 -13.01 -4.42 9.03
N ARG A 119 -14.00 -4.69 9.89
CA ARG A 119 -13.86 -5.09 11.30
C ARG A 119 -13.27 -4.01 12.21
N GLU A 120 -11.96 -3.83 12.23
CA GLU A 120 -11.26 -2.99 13.22
C GLU A 120 -10.60 -1.76 12.59
N ILE A 121 -10.23 -0.79 13.42
CA ILE A 121 -9.39 0.34 12.99
C ILE A 121 -8.00 -0.18 12.65
N VAL A 122 -7.45 0.25 11.50
CA VAL A 122 -6.02 0.08 11.21
C VAL A 122 -5.27 1.35 11.59
N SER A 123 -4.21 1.18 12.38
CA SER A 123 -3.37 2.29 12.84
C SER A 123 -2.06 2.33 12.05
N GLY A 124 -1.72 3.48 11.48
CA GLY A 124 -0.44 3.68 10.81
C GLY A 124 -0.24 2.77 9.59
N LEU A 125 -1.26 2.63 8.74
CA LEU A 125 -1.18 1.92 7.47
C LEU A 125 -0.04 2.49 6.62
N LYS A 126 0.78 1.61 6.07
CA LYS A 126 1.99 1.93 5.30
C LYS A 126 2.03 1.15 4.00
N TYR A 127 2.56 1.80 2.97
CA TYR A 127 2.99 1.17 1.74
C TYR A 127 4.51 1.19 1.70
N ALA A 128 5.13 0.01 1.70
CA ALA A 128 6.57 -0.14 1.54
C ALA A 128 6.86 -0.77 0.19
N HIS A 129 7.94 -0.36 -0.46
CA HIS A 129 8.34 -1.01 -1.71
C HIS A 129 9.86 -1.00 -1.94
N LYS A 130 10.31 -1.95 -2.75
CA LYS A 130 11.68 -2.05 -3.27
C LYS A 130 11.65 -2.04 -4.79
N LEU A 131 12.43 -1.16 -5.41
CA LEU A 131 12.74 -1.22 -6.84
C LEU A 131 14.02 -2.01 -7.04
N SER A 132 14.00 -2.94 -7.99
CA SER A 132 15.19 -3.63 -8.45
C SER A 132 15.26 -3.65 -9.98
N ARG A 133 16.48 -3.65 -10.50
CA ARG A 133 16.75 -3.78 -11.95
C ARG A 133 17.87 -4.78 -12.15
N LEU A 134 17.63 -5.76 -13.01
CA LEU A 134 18.58 -6.85 -13.30
C LEU A 134 19.06 -7.56 -12.02
N GLY A 135 18.17 -7.73 -11.03
CA GLY A 135 18.49 -8.36 -9.75
C GLY A 135 19.25 -7.47 -8.76
N VAL A 136 19.56 -6.22 -9.11
CA VAL A 136 20.22 -5.25 -8.22
C VAL A 136 19.20 -4.29 -7.65
N GLY A 137 19.20 -4.11 -6.32
CA GLY A 137 18.37 -3.13 -5.63
C GLY A 137 18.72 -1.71 -6.05
N VAL A 138 17.71 -0.91 -6.38
CA VAL A 138 17.84 0.48 -6.83
C VAL A 138 17.42 1.42 -5.70
N THR A 139 16.21 1.25 -5.19
CA THR A 139 15.62 2.13 -4.17
C THR A 139 14.69 1.33 -3.26
N LYS A 140 14.54 1.82 -2.04
CA LYS A 140 13.65 1.30 -1.01
C LYS A 140 12.92 2.48 -0.37
N GLU A 141 11.59 2.45 -0.35
CA GLU A 141 10.77 3.57 0.12
C GLU A 141 9.57 3.11 0.96
N VAL A 142 9.09 4.01 1.84
CA VAL A 142 7.91 3.83 2.68
C VAL A 142 7.04 5.07 2.62
N TYR A 143 5.75 4.87 2.39
CA TYR A 143 4.73 5.89 2.47
C TYR A 143 3.79 5.60 3.64
N MET A 144 3.64 6.57 4.55
CA MET A 144 2.60 6.53 5.58
C MET A 144 1.27 6.95 4.94
N LEU A 145 0.32 6.03 4.88
CA LEU A 145 -1.02 6.27 4.34
C LEU A 145 -1.89 6.91 5.43
N GLY A 146 -1.79 6.40 6.67
CA GLY A 146 -2.48 6.94 7.84
C GLY A 146 -3.29 5.89 8.61
N SER A 147 -4.20 6.34 9.47
CA SER A 147 -5.10 5.46 10.23
C SER A 147 -6.52 5.53 9.68
N TYR A 148 -7.16 4.38 9.56
CA TYR A 148 -8.46 4.25 8.90
C TYR A 148 -9.40 3.38 9.72
N GLY A 149 -10.63 3.86 9.89
CA GLY A 149 -11.70 3.09 10.52
C GLY A 149 -12.39 2.15 9.52
N PRO A 150 -13.18 1.19 10.02
CA PRO A 150 -13.95 0.30 9.16
C PRO A 150 -15.10 1.04 8.45
N ARG A 151 -15.24 0.87 7.13
CA ARG A 151 -16.38 1.39 6.35
C ARG A 151 -16.61 0.59 5.05
N PRO A 152 -17.85 0.54 4.52
CA PRO A 152 -18.14 -0.24 3.32
C PRO A 152 -17.55 0.36 2.05
N GLU A 153 -17.45 1.69 1.95
CA GLU A 153 -16.89 2.36 0.78
C GLU A 153 -15.35 2.31 0.76
N PRO A 154 -14.71 2.03 -0.38
CA PRO A 154 -13.26 2.07 -0.48
C PRO A 154 -12.67 3.43 -0.08
N TYR A 155 -11.55 3.40 0.66
CA TYR A 155 -10.65 4.53 0.82
C TYR A 155 -9.78 4.70 -0.43
N THR A 156 -9.43 5.96 -0.71
CA THR A 156 -8.47 6.32 -1.75
C THR A 156 -7.34 7.10 -1.11
N TYR A 157 -6.11 6.74 -1.46
CA TYR A 157 -4.90 7.48 -1.10
C TYR A 157 -4.04 7.67 -2.35
N GLU A 158 -3.42 8.83 -2.50
CA GLU A 158 -2.42 9.08 -3.54
C GLU A 158 -1.08 9.43 -2.90
N THR A 159 0.00 8.84 -3.40
CA THR A 159 1.34 9.23 -2.99
C THR A 159 1.61 10.70 -3.35
N PRO A 160 2.59 11.34 -2.68
CA PRO A 160 3.22 12.55 -3.18
C PRO A 160 3.65 12.38 -4.66
N PRO A 161 3.70 13.47 -5.43
CA PRO A 161 4.12 13.39 -6.83
C PRO A 161 5.60 13.00 -6.88
N GLU A 162 5.90 11.96 -7.65
CA GLU A 162 7.24 11.51 -7.97
C GLU A 162 7.58 11.87 -9.42
N GLU A 163 8.87 11.96 -9.75
CA GLU A 163 9.34 12.16 -11.12
C GLU A 163 10.05 10.90 -11.62
N ALA A 164 9.61 10.36 -12.75
CA ALA A 164 10.24 9.21 -13.37
C ALA A 164 11.66 9.56 -13.83
N PRO A 165 12.70 8.77 -13.52
CA PRO A 165 14.06 9.10 -13.91
C PRO A 165 14.19 9.16 -15.44
N SER A 166 15.05 10.07 -15.91
CA SER A 166 15.25 10.31 -17.34
C SER A 166 16.63 9.91 -17.82
N GLY A 167 16.75 9.73 -19.14
CA GLY A 167 18.02 9.44 -19.80
C GLY A 167 18.18 7.98 -20.19
N MET A 168 19.09 7.73 -21.15
CA MET A 168 19.26 6.42 -21.77
C MET A 168 19.61 5.30 -20.77
N LEU A 169 20.35 5.63 -19.71
CA LEU A 169 20.73 4.67 -18.68
C LEU A 169 19.56 4.32 -17.74
N SER A 170 18.62 5.24 -17.53
CA SER A 170 17.48 5.06 -16.63
C SER A 170 16.32 4.29 -17.28
N ARG A 171 16.25 4.26 -18.61
CA ARG A 171 15.21 3.51 -19.34
C ARG A 171 15.37 2.00 -19.16
N GLY A 172 14.24 1.30 -19.08
CA GLY A 172 14.18 -0.16 -18.97
C GLY A 172 13.13 -0.65 -17.97
N LYS A 173 13.10 -1.98 -17.80
CA LYS A 173 12.17 -2.67 -16.90
C LYS A 173 12.74 -2.77 -15.49
N TYR A 174 11.95 -2.34 -14.52
CA TYR A 174 12.21 -2.39 -13.09
C TYR A 174 11.17 -3.31 -12.46
N ARG A 175 11.61 -4.17 -11.56
CA ARG A 175 10.71 -4.95 -10.70
C ARG A 175 10.42 -4.14 -9.45
N VAL A 176 9.14 -4.02 -9.12
CA VAL A 176 8.65 -3.41 -7.89
C VAL A 176 8.12 -4.53 -7.01
N HIS A 177 8.73 -4.70 -5.85
CA HIS A 177 8.18 -5.53 -4.77
C HIS A 177 7.46 -4.61 -3.80
N SER A 178 6.19 -4.84 -3.58
CA SER A 178 5.27 -4.01 -2.82
C SER A 178 4.73 -4.74 -1.59
N LEU A 179 4.64 -4.04 -0.46
CA LEU A 179 4.02 -4.50 0.78
C LEU A 179 3.05 -3.45 1.33
N ILE A 180 1.83 -3.86 1.68
CA ILE A 180 0.95 -3.10 2.58
C ILE A 180 1.07 -3.67 3.99
N THR A 181 1.42 -2.81 4.95
CA THR A 181 1.60 -3.15 6.37
C THR A 181 1.10 -2.01 7.26
N ASP A 182 1.26 -2.11 8.58
CA ASP A 182 0.79 -1.12 9.55
C ASP A 182 1.74 -1.02 10.77
N ASP A 183 1.33 -0.28 11.80
CA ASP A 183 2.10 -0.14 13.04
C ASP A 183 2.26 -1.47 13.80
N ASP A 184 1.31 -2.38 13.64
CA ASP A 184 1.31 -3.72 14.25
C ASP A 184 2.05 -4.77 13.40
N LYS A 185 2.66 -4.34 12.29
CA LYS A 185 3.47 -5.17 11.37
C LYS A 185 2.68 -6.28 10.69
N HIS A 186 1.37 -6.11 10.50
CA HIS A 186 0.58 -7.06 9.73
C HIS A 186 1.05 -7.09 8.27
N ASN A 187 1.09 -8.28 7.65
CA ASN A 187 1.22 -8.39 6.19
C ASN A 187 -0.18 -8.40 5.56
N TRP A 188 -0.67 -7.23 5.17
CA TRP A 188 -1.98 -7.09 4.53
C TRP A 188 -1.94 -7.53 3.07
N LEU A 189 -0.90 -7.19 2.32
CA LEU A 189 -0.68 -7.73 0.97
C LEU A 189 0.77 -7.56 0.56
N ASP A 190 1.38 -8.62 0.09
CA ASP A 190 2.70 -8.65 -0.55
C ASP A 190 2.52 -9.07 -2.01
N TRP A 191 3.09 -8.30 -2.95
CA TRP A 191 3.04 -8.63 -4.37
C TRP A 191 4.21 -8.03 -5.14
N SER A 192 4.47 -8.57 -6.33
CA SER A 192 5.41 -8.02 -7.30
C SER A 192 4.70 -7.56 -8.57
N TRP A 193 5.25 -6.54 -9.20
CA TRP A 193 4.83 -6.02 -10.50
C TRP A 193 6.02 -5.29 -11.15
N TYR A 194 5.83 -4.72 -12.33
CA TYR A 194 6.91 -4.06 -13.05
C TYR A 194 6.55 -2.66 -13.50
N ILE A 195 7.56 -1.81 -13.52
CA ILE A 195 7.54 -0.51 -14.17
C ILE A 195 8.49 -0.58 -15.37
N GLU A 196 8.05 -0.08 -16.52
CA GLU A 196 8.91 0.10 -17.69
C GLU A 196 9.08 1.60 -17.99
N ILE A 197 10.30 2.11 -17.85
CA ILE A 197 10.62 3.50 -18.15
C ILE A 197 11.01 3.63 -19.62
N ALA A 198 10.23 4.40 -20.38
CA ALA A 198 10.36 4.56 -21.82
C ALA A 198 10.34 6.04 -22.26
N LYS A 199 10.72 6.32 -23.52
CA LYS A 199 10.68 7.69 -24.08
C LYS A 199 9.26 8.25 -24.20
N SER A 200 8.29 7.37 -24.40
CA SER A 200 6.87 7.66 -24.55
C SER A 200 6.07 6.74 -23.64
N TRP A 201 4.81 7.11 -23.42
CA TRP A 201 3.82 6.24 -22.78
C TRP A 201 3.61 4.96 -23.60
#